data_AF-A0A976QGB1-F1
#
_entry.id   AF-A0A976QGB1-F1
#
_cell.length_a   1.000
_cell.length_b   1.000
_cell.length_c   1.000
_cell.angle_alpha   90.00
_cell.angle_beta   90.00
_cell.angle_gamma   90.00
#
_symmetry.space_group_name_H-M   'P 1'
#
loop_
_entity.id
_entity.type
_entity.pdbx_description
1 polymer ?
#
loop_
_entity_poly.entity_id
_entity_poly.type
_entity_poly.pdbx_seq_one_letter_code
_entity_poly.pdbx_strand_id
1 'polypeptide(L)'
;MLFIWIAIGAYLLFAVNAVIDKFLLHKNRISQPEAYAFAIGVMSVVVVVFAPFGFFWPTTGKLFLALFAGALGTMALYCYFSALKVGETSRVVPIQGGSVPLFTFFLAYLIAGEKLTAAGVAAIVLLVAGTVLLSYEKKGKVQDRGFLWLAILAAFLFALSFTLTKVVYGQLEFVNGFIWTRFGMVAGALLFLIPPRQRRGILEGFRSGRKSSSGALFIFGQAIGAVASIAQNYAIGL
;
A
#
# COMPACT_ATOMS: atom_id res chain seq x y z
N MET A 1 14.19 -0.08 19.47
CA MET A 1 12.97 0.15 20.28
C MET A 1 12.11 1.30 19.76
N LEU A 2 12.69 2.42 19.31
CA LEU A 2 11.92 3.55 18.75
C LEU A 2 11.03 3.16 17.55
N PHE A 3 11.52 2.29 16.66
CA PHE A 3 10.77 1.84 15.48
C PHE A 3 9.41 1.17 15.83
N ILE A 4 9.30 0.51 16.99
CA ILE A 4 8.08 -0.19 17.42
C ILE A 4 6.95 0.81 17.64
N TRP A 5 7.23 1.89 18.37
CA TRP A 5 6.24 2.93 18.66
C TRP A 5 5.81 3.68 17.40
N ILE A 6 6.76 3.95 16.50
CA ILE A 6 6.48 4.58 15.21
C ILE A 6 5.61 3.68 14.34
N ALA A 7 5.90 2.37 14.30
CA ALA A 7 5.10 1.40 13.56
C ALA A 7 3.68 1.29 14.12
N ILE A 8 3.51 1.19 15.44
CA ILE A 8 2.19 1.14 16.08
C ILE A 8 1.37 2.39 15.72
N GLY A 9 1.97 3.58 15.82
CA GLY A 9 1.34 4.83 15.42
C GLY A 9 0.94 4.85 13.94
N ALA A 10 1.83 4.39 13.05
CA ALA A 10 1.55 4.29 11.62
C ALA A 10 0.35 3.37 11.32
N TYR A 11 0.30 2.18 11.92
CA TYR A 11 -0.79 1.23 11.69
C TYR A 11 -2.13 1.70 12.28
N LEU A 12 -2.11 2.47 13.38
CA LEU A 12 -3.31 3.12 13.91
C LEU A 12 -3.87 4.13 12.89
N LEU A 13 -3.02 4.97 12.31
CA LEU A 13 -3.43 5.92 11.27
C LEU A 13 -3.91 5.21 10.01
N PHE A 14 -3.27 4.10 9.60
CA PHE A 14 -3.75 3.28 8.49
C PHE A 14 -5.12 2.66 8.76
N ALA A 15 -5.41 2.26 10.00
CA ALA A 15 -6.73 1.75 10.37
C ALA A 15 -7.81 2.83 10.22
N VAL A 16 -7.54 4.06 10.67
CA VAL A 16 -8.44 5.22 10.46
C VAL A 16 -8.63 5.48 8.97
N ASN A 17 -7.55 5.51 8.19
CA ASN A 17 -7.62 5.70 6.74
C ASN A 17 -8.45 4.60 6.04
N ALA A 18 -8.25 3.33 6.41
CA ALA A 18 -8.98 2.20 5.82
C ALA A 18 -10.49 2.29 6.06
N VAL A 19 -10.93 2.79 7.22
CA VAL A 19 -12.35 3.02 7.52
C VAL A 19 -12.91 4.16 6.64
N ILE A 20 -12.16 5.25 6.47
CA ILE A 20 -12.54 6.37 5.59
C ILE A 20 -12.64 5.87 4.13
N ASP A 21 -11.63 5.14 3.65
CA ASP A 21 -11.59 4.59 2.29
C ASP A 21 -12.79 3.67 2.04
N LYS A 22 -13.11 2.77 2.98
CA LYS A 22 -14.31 1.92 2.90
C LYS A 22 -15.58 2.75 2.76
N PHE A 23 -15.75 3.79 3.60
CA PHE A 23 -16.94 4.63 3.56
C PHE A 23 -17.08 5.36 2.23
N LEU A 24 -15.97 5.84 1.66
CA LEU A 24 -15.97 6.53 0.37
C LEU A 24 -16.23 5.57 -0.82
N LEU A 25 -15.74 4.33 -0.75
CA LEU A 25 -15.98 3.26 -1.74
C LEU A 25 -17.44 2.77 -1.73
N HIS A 26 -18.04 2.55 -0.55
CA HIS A 26 -19.37 1.94 -0.42
C HIS A 26 -20.54 2.91 -0.73
N LYS A 27 -20.30 4.23 -0.77
CA LYS A 27 -21.32 5.26 -1.02
C LYS A 27 -21.39 5.77 -2.47
N ASN A 28 -20.81 5.06 -3.44
CA ASN A 28 -20.78 5.46 -4.87
C ASN A 28 -20.25 6.89 -5.12
N ARG A 29 -19.40 7.41 -4.23
CA ARG A 29 -18.86 8.78 -4.35
C ARG A 29 -17.55 8.79 -5.14
N ILE A 30 -16.74 7.72 -5.12
CA ILE A 30 -15.61 7.49 -6.05
C ILE A 30 -15.66 6.02 -6.49
N SER A 31 -16.27 5.73 -7.64
CA SER A 31 -16.73 4.37 -7.98
C SER A 31 -15.67 3.41 -8.54
N GLN A 32 -14.43 3.84 -8.76
CA GLN A 32 -13.43 3.12 -9.57
C GLN A 32 -12.10 2.92 -8.80
N PRO A 33 -11.65 1.68 -8.53
CA PRO A 33 -10.37 1.39 -7.87
C PRO A 33 -9.15 2.03 -8.54
N GLU A 34 -9.21 2.18 -9.86
CA GLU A 34 -8.22 2.85 -10.70
C GLU A 34 -8.06 4.32 -10.31
N ALA A 35 -9.18 5.01 -10.05
CA ALA A 35 -9.18 6.41 -9.65
C ALA A 35 -8.54 6.59 -8.26
N TYR A 36 -8.78 5.66 -7.34
CA TYR A 36 -8.13 5.64 -6.02
C TYR A 36 -6.62 5.47 -6.14
N ALA A 37 -6.18 4.37 -6.76
CA ALA A 37 -4.76 4.09 -6.90
C ALA A 37 -4.03 5.20 -7.66
N PHE A 38 -4.65 5.76 -8.71
CA PHE A 38 -4.13 6.91 -9.44
C PHE A 38 -4.01 8.15 -8.56
N ALA A 39 -5.06 8.50 -7.80
CA ALA A 39 -5.05 9.66 -6.93
C ALA A 39 -3.95 9.55 -5.85
N ILE A 40 -3.82 8.39 -5.19
CA ILE A 40 -2.78 8.16 -4.19
C ILE A 40 -1.38 8.25 -4.80
N GLY A 41 -1.18 7.62 -5.97
CA GLY A 41 0.10 7.66 -6.66
C GLY A 41 0.49 9.07 -7.10
N VAL A 42 -0.44 9.86 -7.66
CA VAL A 42 -0.17 11.27 -8.03
C VAL A 42 0.04 12.15 -6.80
N MET A 43 -0.77 12.00 -5.75
CA MET A 43 -0.62 12.74 -4.49
C MET A 43 0.72 12.44 -3.79
N SER A 44 1.36 11.32 -4.11
CA SER A 44 2.71 11.00 -3.61
C SER A 44 3.78 11.99 -4.10
N VAL A 45 3.50 12.83 -5.12
CA VAL A 45 4.41 13.90 -5.58
C VAL A 45 4.71 14.95 -4.50
N VAL A 46 3.86 15.07 -3.48
CA VAL A 46 4.08 15.97 -2.32
C VAL A 46 5.40 15.66 -1.60
N VAL A 47 5.96 14.45 -1.79
CA VAL A 47 7.29 14.09 -1.30
C VAL A 47 8.40 15.05 -1.72
N VAL A 48 8.23 15.80 -2.82
CA VAL A 48 9.21 16.78 -3.31
C VAL A 48 9.52 17.86 -2.28
N VAL A 49 8.63 18.11 -1.33
CA VAL A 49 8.89 19.01 -0.17
C VAL A 49 10.09 18.54 0.66
N PHE A 50 10.40 17.23 0.66
CA PHE A 50 11.58 16.68 1.32
C PHE A 50 12.88 16.83 0.52
N ALA A 51 12.84 17.28 -0.73
CA ALA A 51 14.02 17.37 -1.59
C ALA A 51 15.17 18.23 -1.03
N PRO A 52 14.92 19.39 -0.38
CA PRO A 52 15.99 20.18 0.23
C PRO A 52 16.76 19.46 1.35
N PHE A 53 16.23 18.37 1.90
CA PHE A 53 16.76 17.69 3.08
C PHE A 53 17.66 16.48 2.75
N GLY A 54 17.97 16.23 1.48
CA GLY A 54 18.85 15.11 1.11
C GLY A 54 18.63 14.53 -0.28
N PHE A 55 18.11 15.31 -1.24
CA PHE A 55 17.93 14.84 -2.61
C PHE A 55 19.26 14.80 -3.37
N PHE A 56 19.57 13.65 -3.97
CA PHE A 56 20.68 13.49 -4.91
C PHE A 56 20.34 12.42 -5.94
N TRP A 57 21.02 12.47 -7.09
CA TRP A 57 20.82 11.49 -8.15
C TRP A 57 21.58 10.19 -7.84
N PRO A 58 20.90 9.04 -7.63
CA PRO A 58 21.58 7.79 -7.36
C PRO A 58 22.03 7.13 -8.67
N THR A 59 22.90 6.12 -8.56
CA THR A 59 23.32 5.29 -9.69
C THR A 59 22.11 4.66 -10.38
N THR A 60 22.15 4.50 -11.71
CA THR A 60 21.04 4.00 -12.54
C THR A 60 20.37 2.74 -11.99
N GLY A 61 21.14 1.78 -11.45
CA GLY A 61 20.59 0.57 -10.84
C GLY A 61 19.75 0.83 -9.59
N LYS A 62 20.24 1.69 -8.69
CA LYS A 62 19.52 2.08 -7.46
C LYS A 62 18.27 2.92 -7.79
N LEU A 63 18.40 3.81 -8.78
CA LEU A 63 17.28 4.60 -9.29
C LEU A 63 16.17 3.70 -9.83
N PHE A 64 16.52 2.76 -10.71
CA PHE A 64 15.57 1.82 -11.29
C PHE A 64 14.88 0.99 -10.21
N LEU A 65 15.64 0.47 -9.23
CA LEU A 65 15.10 -0.32 -8.13
C LEU A 65 14.09 0.49 -7.30
N ALA A 66 14.41 1.74 -6.97
CA ALA A 66 13.50 2.62 -6.22
C ALA A 66 12.22 2.93 -7.00
N LEU A 67 12.35 3.31 -8.29
CA LEU A 67 11.19 3.58 -9.15
C LEU A 67 10.31 2.34 -9.33
N PHE A 68 10.92 1.17 -9.53
CA PHE A 68 10.22 -0.10 -9.70
C PHE A 68 9.49 -0.51 -8.42
N ALA A 69 10.12 -0.39 -7.25
CA ALA A 69 9.50 -0.66 -5.96
C ALA A 69 8.23 0.21 -5.74
N GLY A 70 8.32 1.51 -6.08
CA GLY A 70 7.18 2.42 -6.01
C GLY A 70 6.06 2.09 -7.00
N ALA A 71 6.41 1.76 -8.25
CA ALA A 71 5.44 1.40 -9.27
C ALA A 71 4.65 0.13 -8.88
N LEU A 72 5.35 -0.88 -8.33
CA LEU A 72 4.72 -2.07 -7.77
C LEU A 72 3.77 -1.74 -6.63
N GLY A 73 4.11 -0.79 -5.76
CA GLY A 73 3.22 -0.32 -4.69
C GLY A 73 1.92 0.29 -5.22
N THR A 74 1.97 1.00 -6.34
CA THR A 74 0.76 1.56 -6.99
C THR A 74 -0.10 0.47 -7.61
N MET A 75 0.53 -0.55 -8.23
CA MET A 75 -0.17 -1.72 -8.72
C MET A 75 -0.81 -2.53 -7.58
N ALA A 76 -0.12 -2.67 -6.45
CA ALA A 76 -0.64 -3.31 -5.25
C ALA A 76 -1.88 -2.58 -4.71
N LEU A 77 -1.84 -1.24 -4.66
CA LEU A 77 -2.99 -0.40 -4.28
C LEU A 77 -4.18 -0.62 -5.20
N TYR A 78 -3.96 -0.68 -6.52
CA TYR A 78 -5.03 -0.97 -7.48
C TYR A 78 -5.71 -2.33 -7.21
N CYS A 79 -4.91 -3.39 -7.03
CA CYS A 79 -5.44 -4.72 -6.69
C CYS A 79 -6.16 -4.72 -5.33
N TYR A 80 -5.63 -3.98 -4.35
CA TYR A 80 -6.22 -3.85 -3.00
C TYR A 80 -7.58 -3.15 -3.03
N PHE A 81 -7.69 -2.00 -3.70
CA PHE A 81 -8.98 -1.32 -3.83
C PHE A 81 -9.96 -2.10 -4.69
N SER A 82 -9.49 -2.86 -5.67
CA SER A 82 -10.32 -3.79 -6.44
C SER A 82 -10.89 -4.90 -5.56
N ALA A 83 -10.08 -5.45 -4.65
CA ALA A 83 -10.54 -6.42 -3.66
C ALA A 83 -11.53 -5.80 -2.67
N LEU A 84 -11.27 -4.58 -2.17
CA LEU A 84 -12.18 -3.85 -1.27
C LEU A 84 -13.51 -3.46 -1.91
N LYS A 85 -13.54 -3.26 -3.23
CA LYS A 85 -14.78 -2.93 -3.95
C LYS A 85 -15.72 -4.13 -4.06
N VAL A 86 -15.18 -5.34 -4.20
CA VAL A 86 -15.95 -6.58 -4.37
C VAL A 86 -16.20 -7.30 -3.05
N GLY A 87 -15.21 -7.29 -2.14
CA GLY A 87 -15.23 -7.99 -0.86
C GLY A 87 -15.43 -7.06 0.34
N GLU A 88 -15.90 -7.62 1.45
CA GLU A 88 -16.05 -6.87 2.69
C GLU A 88 -14.70 -6.54 3.34
N THR A 89 -14.54 -5.29 3.80
CA THR A 89 -13.32 -4.82 4.48
C THR A 89 -12.96 -5.65 5.71
N SER A 90 -13.94 -6.19 6.43
CA SER A 90 -13.75 -7.10 7.59
C SER A 90 -13.05 -8.40 7.20
N ARG A 91 -13.01 -8.77 5.91
CA ARG A 91 -12.33 -9.95 5.39
C ARG A 91 -11.08 -9.59 4.61
N VAL A 92 -11.15 -8.59 3.73
CA VAL A 92 -10.03 -8.17 2.89
C VAL A 92 -8.84 -7.66 3.71
N VAL A 93 -9.10 -6.86 4.76
CA VAL A 93 -8.02 -6.28 5.58
C VAL A 93 -7.30 -7.35 6.40
N PRO A 94 -7.98 -8.27 7.12
CA PRO A 94 -7.28 -9.37 7.80
C PRO A 94 -6.53 -10.31 6.86
N ILE A 95 -7.10 -10.67 5.70
CA ILE A 95 -6.39 -11.49 4.69
C ILE A 95 -5.09 -10.80 4.28
N GLN A 96 -5.14 -9.48 4.07
CA GLN A 96 -3.95 -8.72 3.77
C GLN A 96 -2.94 -8.71 4.91
N GLY A 97 -3.42 -8.45 6.12
CA GLY A 97 -2.60 -8.42 7.33
C GLY A 97 -1.87 -9.73 7.59
N GLY A 98 -2.43 -10.88 7.20
CA GLY A 98 -1.76 -12.18 7.30
C GLY A 98 -0.86 -12.52 6.11
N SER A 99 -1.30 -12.17 4.89
CA SER A 99 -0.62 -12.57 3.66
C SER A 99 0.61 -11.71 3.35
N VAL A 100 0.57 -10.41 3.62
CA VAL A 100 1.73 -9.52 3.37
C VAL A 100 2.95 -9.94 4.18
N PRO A 101 2.87 -10.15 5.51
CA PRO A 101 4.03 -10.60 6.29
C PRO A 101 4.60 -11.93 5.80
N LEU A 102 3.74 -12.88 5.43
CA LEU A 102 4.16 -14.18 4.88
C LEU A 102 4.98 -14.02 3.60
N PHE A 103 4.45 -13.28 2.61
CA PHE A 103 5.18 -13.03 1.37
C PHE A 103 6.42 -12.17 1.60
N THR A 104 6.36 -11.19 2.50
CA THR A 104 7.49 -10.31 2.81
C THR A 104 8.65 -11.13 3.38
N PHE A 105 8.37 -12.08 4.27
CA PHE A 105 9.38 -13.01 4.78
C PHE A 105 9.98 -13.85 3.64
N PHE A 106 9.15 -14.52 2.85
CA PHE A 106 9.62 -15.35 1.75
C PHE A 106 10.52 -14.56 0.77
N LEU A 107 10.11 -13.34 0.43
CA LEU A 107 10.87 -12.46 -0.45
C LEU A 107 12.12 -11.89 0.22
N ALA A 108 12.10 -11.59 1.51
CA ALA A 108 13.28 -11.15 2.24
C ALA A 108 14.36 -12.24 2.30
N TYR A 109 13.96 -13.50 2.46
CA TYR A 109 14.88 -14.64 2.35
C TYR A 109 15.51 -14.75 0.96
N LEU A 110 14.70 -14.64 -0.11
CA LEU A 110 15.20 -14.79 -1.48
C LEU A 110 16.04 -13.60 -1.97
N ILE A 111 15.63 -12.37 -1.65
CA ILE A 111 16.23 -11.14 -2.20
C ILE A 111 17.36 -10.62 -1.30
N ALA A 112 17.14 -10.59 0.02
CA ALA A 112 18.10 -10.04 0.97
C ALA A 112 18.96 -11.13 1.67
N GLY A 113 18.64 -12.41 1.47
CA GLY A 113 19.35 -13.51 2.14
C GLY A 113 19.04 -13.61 3.64
N GLU A 114 17.99 -12.95 4.12
CA GLU A 114 17.65 -12.88 5.54
C GLU A 114 17.08 -14.22 6.03
N LYS A 115 17.74 -14.81 7.02
CA LYS A 115 17.29 -16.04 7.67
C LYS A 115 16.49 -15.72 8.92
N LEU A 116 15.30 -16.31 9.06
CA LEU A 116 14.58 -16.24 10.32
C LEU A 116 15.14 -17.20 11.36
N THR A 117 15.11 -16.74 12.60
CA THR A 117 15.25 -17.59 13.77
C THR A 117 13.98 -18.42 13.95
N ALA A 118 14.07 -19.52 14.71
CA ALA A 118 12.91 -20.33 15.06
C ALA A 118 11.79 -19.49 15.74
N ALA A 119 12.17 -18.51 16.56
CA ALA A 119 11.25 -17.55 17.16
C ALA A 119 10.53 -16.68 16.11
N GLY A 120 11.24 -16.24 15.07
CA GLY A 120 10.66 -15.49 13.95
C GLY A 120 9.61 -16.31 13.18
N VAL A 121 9.89 -17.59 12.93
CA VAL A 121 8.93 -18.50 12.28
C VAL A 121 7.69 -18.70 13.17
N ALA A 122 7.88 -18.93 14.47
CA ALA A 122 6.76 -19.08 15.40
C ALA A 122 5.88 -17.82 15.47
N ALA A 123 6.49 -16.62 15.45
CA ALA A 123 5.78 -15.35 15.42
C ALA A 123 4.94 -15.19 14.15
N ILE A 124 5.46 -15.59 12.98
CA ILE A 124 4.70 -15.57 11.72
C ILE A 124 3.52 -16.54 11.78
N VAL A 125 3.73 -17.77 12.27
CA VAL A 125 2.66 -18.76 12.41
C VAL A 125 1.54 -18.23 13.31
N LEU A 126 1.89 -17.61 14.43
CA LEU A 126 0.94 -17.01 15.37
C LEU A 126 0.19 -15.82 14.75
N LEU A 127 0.88 -14.98 13.98
CA LEU A 127 0.27 -13.87 13.23
C LEU A 127 -0.75 -14.39 12.22
N VAL A 128 -0.38 -15.39 11.42
CA VAL A 128 -1.28 -16.00 10.42
C VAL A 128 -2.49 -16.62 11.10
N ALA A 129 -2.30 -17.39 12.18
CA ALA A 129 -3.40 -17.96 12.96
C ALA A 129 -4.36 -16.87 13.47
N GLY A 130 -3.84 -15.77 14.02
CA GLY A 130 -4.65 -14.63 14.46
C GLY A 130 -5.46 -14.00 13.32
N THR A 131 -4.86 -13.85 12.13
CA THR A 131 -5.56 -13.27 10.96
C THR A 131 -6.65 -14.19 10.40
N VAL A 132 -6.45 -15.50 10.46
CA VAL A 132 -7.48 -16.49 10.09
C VAL A 132 -8.64 -16.42 11.07
N LEU A 133 -8.37 -16.32 12.38
CA LEU A 133 -9.41 -16.17 13.40
C LEU A 133 -10.21 -14.88 13.22
N LEU A 134 -9.55 -13.76 12.92
CA LEU A 134 -10.22 -12.48 12.61
C LEU A 134 -11.09 -12.55 11.35
N SER A 135 -10.67 -13.34 10.36
CA SER A 135 -11.39 -13.51 9.08
C SER A 135 -12.58 -14.47 9.19
N TYR A 136 -12.69 -15.22 10.29
CA TYR A 136 -13.70 -16.25 10.47
C TYR A 136 -15.02 -15.64 10.94
N GLU A 137 -15.95 -15.43 10.01
CA GLU A 137 -17.32 -15.04 10.34
C GLU A 137 -18.22 -16.25 10.55
N LYS A 138 -18.93 -16.27 11.68
CA LYS A 138 -19.76 -17.40 12.14
C LYS A 138 -21.07 -17.60 11.35
N LYS A 139 -21.39 -16.75 10.37
CA LYS A 139 -22.53 -16.83 9.44
C LYS A 139 -22.45 -15.64 8.47
N GLY A 140 -21.86 -15.81 7.30
CA GLY A 140 -21.77 -14.78 6.25
C GLY A 140 -22.06 -15.37 4.88
N LYS A 141 -22.85 -14.68 4.06
CA LYS A 141 -23.22 -15.11 2.70
C LYS A 141 -21.96 -15.51 1.93
N VAL A 142 -22.04 -16.57 1.14
CA VAL A 142 -20.97 -17.01 0.23
C VAL A 142 -20.72 -15.88 -0.77
N GLN A 143 -19.80 -14.98 -0.43
CA GLN A 143 -19.38 -13.88 -1.27
C GLN A 143 -18.32 -14.37 -2.25
N ASP A 144 -18.41 -13.83 -3.46
CA ASP A 144 -17.74 -14.29 -4.67
C ASP A 144 -16.24 -14.59 -4.45
N ARG A 145 -15.78 -15.80 -4.79
CA ARG A 145 -14.38 -16.22 -4.54
C ARG A 145 -13.35 -15.35 -5.30
N GLY A 146 -13.80 -14.57 -6.28
CA GLY A 146 -12.95 -13.68 -7.08
C GLY A 146 -12.19 -12.61 -6.29
N PHE A 147 -12.72 -12.10 -5.16
CA PHE A 147 -11.99 -11.09 -4.37
C PHE A 147 -10.77 -11.67 -3.65
N LEU A 148 -10.77 -12.97 -3.34
CA LEU A 148 -9.67 -13.63 -2.61
C LEU A 148 -8.39 -13.62 -3.44
N TRP A 149 -8.50 -13.94 -4.74
CA TRP A 149 -7.37 -13.87 -5.66
C TRP A 149 -6.79 -12.45 -5.76
N LEU A 150 -7.65 -11.43 -5.88
CA LEU A 150 -7.24 -10.03 -5.92
C LEU A 150 -6.54 -9.60 -4.61
N ALA A 151 -7.05 -10.03 -3.46
CA ALA A 151 -6.45 -9.74 -2.17
C ALA A 151 -5.07 -10.41 -2.00
N ILE A 152 -4.93 -11.68 -2.40
CA ILE A 152 -3.65 -12.40 -2.36
C ILE A 152 -2.63 -11.79 -3.32
N LEU A 153 -3.06 -11.44 -4.54
CA LEU A 153 -2.20 -10.78 -5.53
C LEU A 153 -1.73 -9.41 -5.02
N ALA A 154 -2.64 -8.62 -4.44
CA ALA A 154 -2.29 -7.35 -3.80
C ALA A 154 -1.28 -7.57 -2.66
N ALA A 155 -1.44 -8.64 -1.87
CA ALA A 155 -0.55 -8.95 -0.75
C ALA A 155 0.88 -9.25 -1.23
N PHE A 156 0.98 -10.05 -2.28
CA PHE A 156 2.24 -10.37 -2.92
C PHE A 156 2.93 -9.11 -3.48
N LEU A 157 2.18 -8.25 -4.18
CA LEU A 157 2.73 -7.02 -4.75
C LEU A 157 3.16 -6.01 -3.67
N PHE A 158 2.40 -5.88 -2.58
CA PHE A 158 2.80 -5.06 -1.43
C PHE A 158 4.07 -5.61 -0.78
N ALA A 159 4.13 -6.92 -0.53
CA ALA A 159 5.29 -7.56 0.04
C ALA A 159 6.54 -7.36 -0.85
N LEU A 160 6.42 -7.52 -2.16
CA LEU A 160 7.50 -7.27 -3.10
C LEU A 160 7.94 -5.81 -3.09
N SER A 161 6.99 -4.87 -3.11
CA SER A 161 7.26 -3.43 -3.02
C SER A 161 7.99 -3.08 -1.72
N PHE A 162 7.54 -3.60 -0.57
CA PHE A 162 8.15 -3.34 0.73
C PHE A 162 9.54 -3.96 0.86
N THR A 163 9.74 -5.19 0.41
CA THR A 163 11.06 -5.85 0.44
C THR A 163 12.05 -5.09 -0.45
N LEU A 164 11.65 -4.68 -1.65
CA LEU A 164 12.53 -3.86 -2.50
C LEU A 164 12.79 -2.49 -1.90
N THR A 165 11.78 -1.85 -1.31
CA THR A 165 11.93 -0.56 -0.62
C THR A 165 12.91 -0.66 0.56
N LYS A 166 12.88 -1.75 1.32
CA LYS A 166 13.89 -2.05 2.35
C LYS A 166 15.30 -2.10 1.76
N VAL A 167 15.47 -2.76 0.61
CA VAL A 167 16.76 -2.80 -0.11
C VAL A 167 17.20 -1.40 -0.55
N VAL A 168 16.28 -0.53 -0.98
CA VAL A 168 16.58 0.88 -1.29
C VAL A 168 17.16 1.59 -0.07
N TYR A 169 16.50 1.49 1.08
CA TYR A 169 16.93 2.17 2.32
C TYR A 169 18.25 1.61 2.87
N GLY A 170 18.60 0.36 2.55
CA GLY A 170 19.93 -0.18 2.85
C GLY A 170 21.05 0.37 1.97
N GLN A 171 20.73 1.06 0.87
CA GLN A 171 21.72 1.52 -0.14
C GLN A 171 21.73 3.03 -0.39
N LEU A 172 20.68 3.74 0.06
CA LEU A 172 20.48 5.18 -0.06
C LEU A 172 20.05 5.74 1.30
N GLU A 173 20.35 7.01 1.54
CA GLU A 173 19.78 7.71 2.68
C GLU A 173 18.25 7.70 2.63
N PHE A 174 17.61 7.62 3.80
CA PHE A 174 16.17 7.49 3.92
C PHE A 174 15.42 8.54 3.08
N VAL A 175 15.78 9.82 3.19
CA VAL A 175 15.11 10.92 2.46
C VAL A 175 15.21 10.70 0.95
N ASN A 176 16.40 10.40 0.43
CA ASN A 176 16.58 10.18 -1.01
C ASN A 176 15.85 8.93 -1.50
N GLY A 177 15.99 7.81 -0.79
CA GLY A 177 15.27 6.57 -1.10
C GLY A 177 13.76 6.75 -1.05
N PHE A 178 13.26 7.52 -0.09
CA PHE A 178 11.84 7.81 0.06
C PHE A 178 11.32 8.66 -1.11
N ILE A 179 12.06 9.70 -1.51
CA ILE A 179 11.71 10.53 -2.68
C ILE A 179 11.62 9.67 -3.95
N TRP A 180 12.62 8.84 -4.22
CA TRP A 180 12.66 8.03 -5.44
C TRP A 180 11.61 6.92 -5.47
N THR A 181 11.32 6.28 -4.34
CA THR A 181 10.23 5.29 -4.26
C THR A 181 8.87 5.94 -4.47
N ARG A 182 8.65 7.16 -3.96
CA ARG A 182 7.43 7.94 -4.22
C ARG A 182 7.32 8.44 -5.65
N PHE A 183 8.41 8.84 -6.29
CA PHE A 183 8.42 9.09 -7.73
C PHE A 183 8.08 7.83 -8.53
N GLY A 184 8.51 6.66 -8.07
CA GLY A 184 8.07 5.37 -8.61
C GLY A 184 6.55 5.17 -8.53
N MET A 185 5.93 5.59 -7.42
CA MET A 185 4.47 5.55 -7.28
C MET A 185 3.77 6.51 -8.26
N VAL A 186 4.30 7.72 -8.42
CA VAL A 186 3.78 8.69 -9.41
C VAL A 186 3.90 8.11 -10.82
N ALA A 187 5.06 7.56 -11.19
CA ALA A 187 5.27 6.92 -12.48
C ALA A 187 4.31 5.74 -12.70
N GLY A 188 4.15 4.87 -11.70
CA GLY A 188 3.19 3.76 -11.72
C GLY A 188 1.75 4.22 -11.94
N ALA A 189 1.34 5.32 -11.30
CA ALA A 189 0.02 5.90 -11.52
C ALA A 189 -0.14 6.46 -12.94
N LEU A 190 0.87 7.16 -13.47
CA LEU A 190 0.84 7.68 -14.84
C LEU A 190 0.74 6.56 -15.89
N LEU A 191 1.33 5.38 -15.62
CA LEU A 191 1.18 4.22 -16.50
C LEU A 191 -0.28 3.75 -16.62
N PHE A 192 -1.15 3.99 -15.63
CA PHE A 192 -2.58 3.70 -15.74
C PHE A 192 -3.33 4.59 -16.74
N LEU A 193 -2.72 5.66 -17.24
CA LEU A 193 -3.31 6.49 -18.30
C LEU A 193 -3.14 5.87 -19.70
N ILE A 194 -2.22 4.92 -19.86
CA ILE A 194 -1.93 4.28 -21.15
C ILE A 194 -3.12 3.43 -21.62
N PRO A 195 -3.64 2.47 -20.83
CA PRO A 195 -4.69 1.60 -21.34
C PRO A 195 -6.06 2.29 -21.23
N PRO A 196 -6.88 2.23 -22.29
CA PRO A 196 -8.09 3.04 -22.42
C PRO A 196 -9.18 2.68 -21.39
N ARG A 197 -9.16 1.46 -20.85
CA ARG A 197 -10.09 1.02 -19.80
C ARG A 197 -9.84 1.77 -18.49
N GLN A 198 -8.59 1.79 -18.03
CA GLN A 198 -8.18 2.43 -16.78
C GLN A 198 -8.35 3.95 -16.86
N ARG A 199 -8.00 4.57 -18.00
CA ARG A 199 -8.20 6.00 -18.21
C ARG A 199 -9.67 6.42 -18.08
N ARG A 200 -10.60 5.65 -18.67
CA ARG A 200 -12.05 5.90 -18.52
C ARG A 200 -12.48 5.75 -17.07
N GLY A 201 -11.98 4.72 -16.38
CA GLY A 201 -12.28 4.50 -14.98
C GLY A 201 -11.84 5.63 -14.05
N ILE A 202 -10.64 6.18 -14.29
CA ILE A 202 -10.13 7.35 -13.57
C ILE A 202 -11.04 8.57 -13.79
N LEU A 203 -11.38 8.86 -15.05
CA LEU A 203 -12.25 9.99 -15.41
C LEU A 203 -13.64 9.89 -14.79
N GLU A 204 -14.25 8.70 -14.80
CA GLU A 204 -15.55 8.45 -14.18
C GLU A 204 -15.49 8.58 -12.66
N GLY A 205 -14.45 8.05 -12.01
CA GLY A 205 -14.25 8.15 -10.57
C GLY A 205 -14.10 9.60 -10.07
N PHE A 206 -13.37 10.44 -10.80
CA PHE A 206 -13.26 11.86 -10.46
C PHE A 206 -14.54 12.65 -10.75
N ARG A 207 -15.31 12.28 -11.79
CA ARG A 207 -16.61 12.91 -12.07
C ARG A 207 -17.65 12.62 -10.99
N SER A 208 -17.72 11.39 -10.48
CA SER A 208 -18.63 11.04 -9.37
C SER A 208 -18.25 11.71 -8.05
N GLY A 209 -16.95 11.95 -7.83
CA GLY A 209 -16.38 12.52 -6.60
C GLY A 209 -16.59 14.02 -6.40
N ARG A 210 -17.08 14.74 -7.42
CA ARG A 210 -17.23 16.21 -7.41
C ARG A 210 -18.32 16.74 -6.45
N LYS A 211 -19.04 15.89 -5.70
CA LYS A 211 -19.89 16.34 -4.59
C LYS A 211 -19.01 16.84 -3.42
N SER A 212 -19.02 18.15 -3.15
CA SER A 212 -18.10 18.91 -2.28
C SER A 212 -17.69 18.26 -0.94
N SER A 213 -18.61 17.59 -0.23
CA SER A 213 -18.31 16.97 1.07
C SER A 213 -17.47 15.68 0.96
N SER A 214 -17.50 14.97 -0.18
CA SER A 214 -16.72 13.76 -0.39
C SER A 214 -15.27 14.01 -0.79
N GLY A 215 -15.01 15.08 -1.53
CA GLY A 215 -13.65 15.46 -1.91
C GLY A 215 -12.80 15.85 -0.70
N ALA A 216 -13.36 16.65 0.23
CA ALA A 216 -12.67 17.04 1.46
C ALA A 216 -12.34 15.82 2.34
N LEU A 217 -13.30 14.91 2.51
CA LEU A 217 -13.08 13.67 3.29
C LEU A 217 -12.04 12.76 2.64
N PHE A 218 -12.01 12.69 1.30
CA PHE A 218 -10.98 11.96 0.57
C PHE A 218 -9.59 12.56 0.80
N ILE A 219 -9.42 13.87 0.63
CA ILE A 219 -8.12 14.54 0.85
C ILE A 219 -7.67 14.36 2.30
N PHE A 220 -8.58 14.49 3.27
CA PHE A 220 -8.28 14.27 4.68
C PHE A 220 -7.83 12.83 4.96
N GLY A 221 -8.54 11.83 4.42
CA GLY A 221 -8.13 10.43 4.50
C GLY A 221 -6.74 10.22 3.90
N GLN A 222 -6.50 10.72 2.70
CA GLN A 222 -5.19 10.58 2.03
C GLN A 222 -4.07 11.33 2.75
N ALA A 223 -4.34 12.44 3.43
CA ALA A 223 -3.37 13.10 4.29
C ALA A 223 -2.99 12.24 5.49
N ILE A 224 -3.97 11.62 6.16
CA ILE A 224 -3.73 10.64 7.24
C ILE A 224 -2.92 9.46 6.70
N GLY A 225 -3.31 8.91 5.55
CA GLY A 225 -2.60 7.81 4.89
C GLY A 225 -1.16 8.19 4.52
N ALA A 226 -0.91 9.41 4.07
CA ALA A 226 0.43 9.91 3.78
C ALA A 226 1.29 9.98 5.04
N VAL A 227 0.78 10.53 6.14
CA VAL A 227 1.49 10.57 7.43
C VAL A 227 1.78 9.16 7.94
N ALA A 228 0.79 8.27 7.89
CA ALA A 228 0.94 6.86 8.24
C ALA A 228 2.06 6.20 7.41
N SER A 229 2.07 6.48 6.11
CA SER A 229 3.04 5.90 5.19
C SER A 229 4.45 6.47 5.36
N ILE A 230 4.61 7.76 5.71
CA ILE A 230 5.91 8.34 6.09
C ILE A 230 6.43 7.64 7.35
N ALA A 231 5.60 7.53 8.40
CA ALA A 231 5.97 6.88 9.65
C ALA A 231 6.35 5.41 9.45
N GLN A 232 5.58 4.66 8.66
CA GLN A 232 5.87 3.27 8.32
C GLN A 232 7.20 3.14 7.57
N ASN A 233 7.43 3.96 6.55
CA ASN A 233 8.67 3.89 5.77
C ASN A 233 9.88 4.28 6.60
N TYR A 234 9.74 5.28 7.47
CA TYR A 234 10.79 5.65 8.40
C TYR A 234 11.11 4.50 9.36
N ALA A 235 10.11 3.80 9.87
CA ALA A 235 10.32 2.59 10.68
C ALA A 235 11.00 1.44 9.92
N ILE A 236 10.81 1.33 8.60
CA ILE A 236 11.51 0.36 7.73
C ILE A 236 12.97 0.77 7.48
N GLY A 237 13.24 2.08 7.43
CA GLY A 237 14.58 2.62 7.18
C GLY A 237 15.47 2.74 8.42
N LEU A 238 14.91 2.60 9.63
CA LEU A 238 15.63 2.50 10.90
C LEU A 238 16.22 1.11 11.12
#